data_AF-A0A560X8V3-F1
#
_entry.id   AF-A0A560X8V3-F1
#
_cell.length_a   1.000
_cell.length_b   1.000
_cell.length_c   1.000
_cell.angle_alpha   90.00
_cell.angle_beta   90.00
_cell.angle_gamma   90.00
#
_symmetry.space_group_name_H-M   'P 1'
#
loop_
_entity.id
_entity.type
_entity.pdbx_description
1 polymer ?
#
loop_
_entity_poly.entity_id
_entity_poly.type
_entity_poly.pdbx_seq_one_letter_code
_entity_poly.pdbx_strand_id
1 'polypeptide(L)'
;MESDLPPLHGATYDSLTAEIKGNGEKFDLGRRLAGYGRRPLTILGAEKGLGAEARTVAADAQGANPNARLMVWPTDHSFSDKRIALADALVRFLSGVAPTIR
;
A
#
# COMPACT_ATOMS: atom_id res chain seq x y z
N MET A 1 12.08 -4.51 29.14
CA MET A 1 12.59 -3.56 28.14
C MET A 1 13.17 -4.41 27.05
N GLU A 2 12.43 -4.57 25.94
CA GLU A 2 12.94 -5.24 24.74
C GLU A 2 14.13 -4.41 24.26
N SER A 3 15.34 -4.97 24.25
CA SER A 3 16.51 -4.27 23.71
C SER A 3 16.34 -4.14 22.21
N ASP A 4 16.58 -2.94 21.68
CA ASP A 4 16.61 -2.69 20.24
C ASP A 4 17.33 -3.82 19.51
N LEU A 5 16.70 -4.34 18.45
CA LEU A 5 17.37 -5.25 17.53
C LEU A 5 18.61 -4.52 16.99
N PRO A 6 19.83 -5.07 17.18
CA PRO A 6 21.01 -4.44 16.62
C PRO A 6 20.83 -4.34 15.10
N PRO A 7 21.34 -3.26 14.46
CA PRO A 7 21.29 -3.12 13.01
C PRO A 7 21.82 -4.41 12.35
N LEU A 8 21.17 -4.79 11.25
CA LEU A 8 21.60 -5.92 10.43
C LEU A 8 23.11 -5.79 10.17
N HIS A 9 23.89 -6.85 10.41
CA HIS A 9 25.35 -6.76 10.42
C HIS A 9 25.90 -6.09 9.14
N GLY A 10 26.60 -4.95 9.31
CA GLY A 10 27.10 -4.13 8.21
C GLY A 10 26.21 -2.93 7.81
N ALA A 11 25.02 -2.80 8.38
CA ALA A 11 24.17 -1.63 8.24
C ALA A 11 24.61 -0.53 9.20
N THR A 12 25.15 0.55 8.65
CA THR A 12 25.45 1.79 9.38
C THR A 12 24.39 2.84 9.07
N TYR A 13 24.28 3.87 9.92
CA TYR A 13 23.39 5.01 9.65
C TYR A 13 23.67 5.64 8.27
N ASP A 14 24.95 5.86 7.95
CA ASP A 14 25.37 6.46 6.69
C ASP A 14 25.05 5.56 5.49
N SER A 15 25.29 4.25 5.59
CA SER A 15 24.97 3.33 4.49
C SER A 15 23.47 3.24 4.21
N LEU A 16 22.64 3.21 5.25
CA LEU A 16 21.17 3.20 5.11
C LEU A 16 20.66 4.53 4.52
N THR A 17 21.20 5.65 5.00
CA THR A 17 20.81 6.98 4.50
C THR A 17 21.23 7.18 3.05
N ALA A 18 22.44 6.73 2.68
CA ALA A 18 22.92 6.75 1.31
C ALA A 18 22.06 5.87 0.39
N GLU A 19 21.63 4.69 0.86
CA GLU A 19 20.74 3.82 0.09
C GLU A 19 19.38 4.49 -0.18
N ILE A 20 18.74 5.06 0.85
CA ILE A 20 17.43 5.72 0.68
C ILE A 20 17.54 6.90 -0.27
N LYS A 21 18.57 7.75 -0.11
CA LYS A 21 18.79 8.91 -0.99
C LYS A 21 19.11 8.49 -2.43
N GLY A 22 19.89 7.42 -2.62
CA GLY A 22 20.34 6.95 -3.93
C GLY A 22 19.32 6.13 -4.70
N ASN A 23 18.23 5.70 -4.05
CA ASN A 23 17.21 4.83 -4.66
C ASN A 23 15.78 5.37 -4.45
N GLY A 24 15.58 6.69 -4.52
CA GLY A 24 14.27 7.31 -4.27
C GLY A 24 13.15 6.74 -5.14
N GLU A 25 13.46 6.32 -6.37
CA GLU A 25 12.52 5.67 -7.28
C GLU A 25 12.03 4.30 -6.78
N LYS A 26 12.82 3.60 -5.95
CA LYS A 26 12.35 2.39 -5.28
C LYS A 26 11.26 2.71 -4.26
N PHE A 27 11.15 3.94 -3.77
CA PHE A 27 10.16 4.33 -2.76
C PHE A 27 8.99 5.13 -3.35
N ASP A 28 8.94 5.31 -4.67
CA ASP A 28 7.81 5.90 -5.36
C ASP A 28 6.64 4.90 -5.47
N LEU A 29 5.69 5.03 -4.54
CA LEU A 29 4.52 4.16 -4.48
C LEU A 29 3.63 4.31 -5.72
N GLY A 30 3.40 5.53 -6.21
CA GLY A 30 2.56 5.78 -7.38
C GLY A 30 3.10 5.08 -8.63
N ARG A 31 4.40 5.21 -8.89
CA ARG A 31 5.09 4.51 -9.99
C ARG A 31 5.01 2.99 -9.86
N ARG A 32 5.15 2.46 -8.63
CA ARG A 32 5.01 1.02 -8.38
C ARG A 32 3.60 0.52 -8.67
N LEU A 33 2.58 1.25 -8.24
CA LEU A 33 1.18 0.87 -8.50
C LEU A 33 0.85 0.94 -9.98
N ALA A 34 1.30 1.97 -10.71
CA ALA A 34 1.18 2.02 -12.17
C ALA A 34 1.88 0.83 -12.84
N GLY A 35 3.03 0.40 -12.31
CA GLY A 35 3.77 -0.78 -12.76
C GLY A 35 3.03 -2.11 -12.61
N TYR A 36 1.96 -2.19 -11.80
CA TYR A 36 1.09 -3.37 -11.79
C TYR A 36 0.27 -3.54 -13.06
N GLY A 37 0.19 -2.50 -13.92
CA GLY A 37 -0.54 -2.53 -15.17
C GLY A 37 -1.99 -2.96 -14.95
N ARG A 38 -2.52 -3.79 -15.85
CA ARG A 38 -3.94 -4.20 -15.84
C ARG A 38 -4.32 -5.25 -14.79
N ARG A 39 -3.43 -5.60 -13.86
CA ARG A 39 -3.74 -6.56 -12.78
C ARG A 39 -4.87 -6.01 -11.89
N PRO A 40 -5.79 -6.86 -11.39
CA PRO A 40 -6.79 -6.42 -10.43
C PRO A 40 -6.15 -5.73 -9.22
N LEU A 41 -6.59 -4.51 -8.90
CA LEU A 41 -6.04 -3.68 -7.84
C LEU A 41 -7.15 -2.92 -7.12
N THR A 42 -7.17 -3.01 -5.79
CA THR A 42 -8.01 -2.21 -4.91
C THR A 42 -7.12 -1.52 -3.89
N ILE A 43 -7.28 -0.21 -3.76
CA ILE A 43 -6.56 0.66 -2.82
C ILE A 43 -7.55 1.10 -1.74
N LEU A 44 -7.21 0.84 -0.48
CA LEU A 44 -7.99 1.29 0.67
C LEU A 44 -7.20 2.36 1.43
N GLY A 45 -7.80 3.54 1.59
CA GLY A 45 -7.22 4.66 2.32
C GLY A 45 -8.03 5.00 3.58
N ALA A 46 -7.34 5.34 4.66
CA ALA A 46 -7.95 5.98 5.82
C ALA A 46 -8.03 7.48 5.58
N GLU A 47 -9.21 8.08 5.75
CA GLU A 47 -9.41 9.51 5.53
C GLU A 47 -8.52 10.36 6.44
N LYS A 48 -8.37 9.96 7.71
CA LYS A 48 -7.50 10.66 8.66
C LYS A 48 -6.04 10.28 8.41
N GLY A 49 -5.35 11.20 7.75
CA GLY A 49 -3.89 11.29 7.60
C GLY A 49 -3.30 10.71 6.32
N LEU A 50 -3.78 9.57 5.82
CA LEU A 50 -3.32 9.01 4.53
C LEU A 50 -4.32 9.17 3.38
N GLY A 51 -5.46 9.82 3.62
CA GLY A 51 -6.52 9.91 2.63
C GLY A 51 -6.11 10.68 1.37
N ALA A 52 -5.26 11.70 1.51
CA ALA A 52 -4.73 12.45 0.37
C ALA A 52 -3.76 11.58 -0.45
N GLU A 53 -2.82 10.92 0.21
CA GLU A 53 -1.85 10.03 -0.44
C GLU A 53 -2.54 8.86 -1.18
N ALA A 54 -3.53 8.22 -0.54
CA ALA A 54 -4.31 7.15 -1.17
C ALA A 54 -5.01 7.60 -2.45
N ARG A 55 -5.50 8.85 -2.52
CA ARG A 55 -6.09 9.42 -3.74
C ARG A 55 -5.04 9.66 -4.82
N THR A 56 -3.89 10.22 -4.46
CA THR A 56 -2.78 10.46 -5.40
C THR A 56 -2.32 9.16 -6.05
N VAL A 57 -1.95 8.15 -5.25
CA VAL A 57 -1.41 6.89 -5.79
C VAL A 57 -2.48 6.08 -6.53
N ALA A 58 -3.76 6.24 -6.19
CA ALA A 58 -4.86 5.66 -6.96
C ALA A 58 -5.02 6.33 -8.32
N ALA A 59 -4.87 7.64 -8.43
CA ALA A 59 -4.89 8.32 -9.73
C ALA A 59 -3.75 7.81 -10.63
N ASP A 60 -2.55 7.64 -10.08
CA ASP A 60 -1.42 7.05 -10.82
C ASP A 60 -1.72 5.63 -11.30
N ALA A 61 -2.25 4.79 -10.41
CA ALA A 61 -2.66 3.42 -10.75
C ALA A 61 -3.75 3.39 -11.83
N GLN A 62 -4.73 4.30 -11.74
CA GLN A 62 -5.84 4.40 -12.68
C GLN A 62 -5.40 4.86 -14.07
N GLY A 63 -4.33 5.67 -14.16
CA GLY A 63 -3.69 6.03 -15.43
C GLY A 63 -3.20 4.81 -16.21
N ALA A 64 -2.69 3.77 -15.52
CA ALA A 64 -2.27 2.50 -16.14
C ALA A 64 -3.40 1.45 -16.21
N ASN A 65 -4.37 1.53 -15.31
CA ASN A 65 -5.46 0.58 -15.17
C ASN A 65 -6.77 1.28 -14.76
N PRO A 66 -7.65 1.63 -15.71
CA PRO A 66 -8.93 2.27 -15.41
C PRO A 66 -9.85 1.47 -14.47
N ASN A 67 -9.60 0.16 -14.30
CA ASN A 67 -10.37 -0.69 -13.38
C ASN A 67 -9.79 -0.73 -11.96
N ALA A 68 -8.66 -0.07 -11.69
CA ALA A 68 -8.14 0.06 -10.33
C ALA A 68 -9.14 0.84 -9.46
N ARG A 69 -9.46 0.26 -8.30
CA ARG A 69 -10.49 0.80 -7.39
C ARG A 69 -9.84 1.55 -6.24
N LEU A 70 -10.47 2.66 -5.84
CA LEU A 70 -10.14 3.39 -4.62
C LEU A 70 -11.33 3.39 -3.67
N MET A 71 -11.08 3.10 -2.40
CA MET A 71 -12.03 3.29 -1.31
C MET A 71 -11.35 4.10 -0.22
N VAL A 72 -11.93 5.23 0.17
CA VAL A 72 -11.45 6.04 1.31
C VAL A 72 -12.50 5.98 2.41
N TRP A 73 -12.10 5.55 3.60
CA TRP A 73 -13.01 5.35 4.74
C TRP A 73 -12.78 6.37 5.85
N PRO A 74 -13.82 6.80 6.58
CA PRO A 74 -13.71 7.71 7.71
C PRO A 74 -13.17 6.95 8.94
N THR A 75 -11.88 6.63 8.93
CA THR A 75 -11.11 5.91 9.95
C THR A 75 -9.72 6.51 10.11
N ASP A 76 -8.97 6.05 11.11
CA ASP A 76 -7.58 6.39 11.35
C ASP A 76 -6.59 5.44 10.64
N HIS A 77 -5.29 5.69 10.84
CA HIS A 77 -4.18 5.01 10.15
C HIS A 77 -4.10 3.49 10.34
N SER A 78 -4.94 2.89 11.18
CA SER A 78 -4.88 1.45 11.46
C SER A 78 -6.12 0.66 11.04
N PHE A 79 -7.20 1.32 10.61
CA PHE A 79 -8.49 0.68 10.35
C PHE A 79 -9.05 -0.11 11.55
N SER A 80 -8.60 0.16 12.77
CA SER A 80 -8.95 -0.64 13.96
C SER A 80 -10.45 -0.67 14.26
N ASP A 81 -11.13 0.47 14.07
CA ASP A 81 -12.58 0.61 14.18
C ASP A 81 -13.34 0.07 12.94
N LYS A 82 -12.62 -0.31 11.88
CA LYS A 82 -13.15 -0.82 10.62
C LYS A 82 -12.66 -2.24 10.28
N ARG A 83 -12.08 -2.97 11.24
CA ARG A 83 -11.47 -4.30 11.00
C ARG A 83 -12.39 -5.30 10.28
N ILE A 84 -13.68 -5.32 10.62
CA ILE A 84 -14.67 -6.20 9.97
C ILE A 84 -14.92 -5.77 8.51
N ALA A 85 -15.07 -4.46 8.27
CA ALA A 85 -15.24 -3.92 6.94
C ALA A 85 -13.98 -4.13 6.07
N LEU A 86 -12.78 -4.00 6.64
CA LEU A 86 -11.52 -4.29 5.98
C LEU A 86 -11.45 -5.77 5.55
N ALA A 87 -11.81 -6.69 6.46
CA ALA A 87 -11.84 -8.12 6.15
C ALA A 87 -12.87 -8.44 5.05
N ASP A 88 -14.08 -7.86 5.10
CA ASP A 88 -15.09 -8.03 4.05
C ASP A 88 -14.60 -7.52 2.68
N ALA A 89 -13.98 -6.33 2.63
CA ALA A 89 -13.42 -5.78 1.40
C ALA A 89 -12.33 -6.68 0.81
N LEU A 90 -11.47 -7.26 1.65
CA LEU A 90 -10.45 -8.22 1.23
C LEU A 90 -11.09 -9.50 0.66
N VAL A 91 -12.07 -10.08 1.36
CA VAL A 91 -12.76 -11.30 0.89
C VAL A 91 -13.46 -11.04 -0.44
N ARG A 92 -14.15 -9.90 -0.61
CA ARG A 92 -14.79 -9.52 -1.89
C ARG A 92 -13.78 -9.35 -3.02
N PHE A 93 -12.62 -8.75 -2.74
CA PHE A 93 -11.55 -8.66 -3.72
C PHE A 93 -11.07 -10.05 -4.13
N LEU A 94 -10.74 -10.91 -3.16
CA LEU A 94 -10.27 -12.27 -3.40
C LEU A 94 -11.29 -13.09 -4.20
N SER A 95 -12.58 -13.03 -3.87
CA SER A 95 -13.64 -13.69 -4.64
C SER A 95 -13.72 -13.25 -6.10
N GLY A 96 -13.27 -12.03 -6.43
CA GLY A 96 -13.23 -11.52 -7.79
C GLY A 96 -11.97 -11.87 -8.58
N VAL A 97 -10.90 -12.34 -7.92
CA VAL A 97 -9.58 -12.55 -8.56
C VAL A 97 -9.02 -13.96 -8.36
N ALA A 98 -9.47 -14.67 -7.33
CA ALA A 98 -9.07 -16.04 -7.09
C ALA A 98 -9.83 -16.98 -8.04
N PRO A 99 -9.15 -17.96 -8.65
CA PRO A 99 -9.84 -19.06 -9.31
C PRO A 99 -10.77 -19.73 -8.30
N THR A 100 -11.98 -20.09 -8.72
CA THR A 100 -12.84 -20.95 -7.90
C THR A 100 -12.10 -22.27 -7.68
N ILE A 101 -11.79 -22.60 -6.42
CA ILE A 101 -11.30 -23.93 -6.07
C ILE A 101 -12.44 -24.88 -6.45
N ARG A 102 -12.25 -25.67 -7.50
CA ARG A 102 -13.14 -26.74 -7.94
C ARG A 102 -12.65 -28.06 -7.39
#